data_AF-A0A351IQF9-F1
#
_entry.id   AF-A0A351IQF9-F1
#
_cell.length_a   1.000
_cell.length_b   1.000
_cell.length_c   1.000
_cell.angle_alpha   90.00
_cell.angle_beta   90.00
_cell.angle_gamma   90.00
#
_symmetry.space_group_name_H-M   'P 1'
#
loop_
_entity.id
_entity.type
_entity.pdbx_description
1 polymer ?
#
loop_
_entity_poly.entity_id
_entity_poly.type
_entity_poly.pdbx_seq_one_letter_code
_entity_poly.pdbx_strand_id
1 'polypeptide(L)'
;LENIRMLWVWRMGVVLFIGQLILNTLWPIIFFGLRSPGGALIEIVFLWLAILATIIAFAKISKPATWLLVPYILWVSFAIYLNYMILILN
;
A
#
# COMPACT_ATOMS: atom_id res chain seq x y z
N LEU A 1 28.62 -2.33 -14.16
CA LEU A 1 27.81 -1.18 -13.67
C LEU A 1 26.30 -1.49 -13.69
N GLU A 2 25.77 -2.10 -14.74
CA GLU A 2 24.35 -2.49 -14.83
C GLU A 2 23.91 -3.48 -13.74
N ASN A 3 24.76 -4.45 -13.39
CA ASN A 3 24.45 -5.46 -12.38
C ASN A 3 24.24 -4.86 -10.98
N ILE A 4 25.01 -3.82 -10.62
CA ILE A 4 24.87 -3.11 -9.34
C ILE A 4 23.59 -2.29 -9.32
N ARG A 5 23.29 -1.58 -10.43
CA ARG A 5 22.07 -0.78 -10.57
C ARG A 5 20.81 -1.64 -10.45
N MET A 6 20.85 -2.84 -11.04
CA MET A 6 19.77 -3.82 -10.95
C MET A 6 19.59 -4.30 -9.49
N LEU A 7 20.68 -4.64 -8.80
CA LEU A 7 20.64 -5.08 -7.40
C LEU A 7 20.01 -4.05 -6.46
N TRP A 8 20.32 -2.75 -6.66
CA TRP A 8 19.73 -1.65 -5.89
C TRP A 8 18.23 -1.51 -6.12
N VAL A 9 17.78 -1.61 -7.37
CA VAL A 9 16.36 -1.53 -7.73
C VAL A 9 15.57 -2.68 -7.10
N TRP A 10 16.12 -3.90 -7.11
CA TRP A 10 15.52 -5.06 -6.44
C TRP A 10 15.39 -4.85 -4.92
N ARG A 11 16.45 -4.36 -4.26
CA ARG A 11 16.43 -4.06 -2.81
C ARG A 11 15.37 -3.02 -2.45
N MET A 12 15.28 -1.95 -3.23
CA MET A 12 14.26 -0.90 -3.00
C MET A 12 12.84 -1.44 -3.19
N GLY A 13 12.60 -2.27 -4.22
CA GLY A 13 11.30 -2.89 -4.44
C GLY A 13 10.85 -3.75 -3.25
N VAL A 14 11.77 -4.55 -2.67
CA VAL A 14 11.49 -5.37 -1.49
C VAL A 14 11.19 -4.51 -0.26
N VAL A 15 11.96 -3.45 -0.01
CA VAL A 15 11.72 -2.54 1.13
C VAL A 15 10.34 -1.87 1.02
N LEU A 16 9.97 -1.40 -0.16
CA LEU A 16 8.64 -0.82 -0.41
C LEU A 16 7.52 -1.85 -0.21
N PHE A 17 7.73 -3.08 -0.70
CA PHE A 17 6.78 -4.18 -0.53
C PHE A 17 6.58 -4.58 0.94
N ILE A 18 7.66 -4.64 1.73
CA ILE A 18 7.57 -4.91 3.18
C ILE A 18 6.89 -3.73 3.88
N GLY A 19 7.23 -2.49 3.51
CA GLY A 19 6.61 -1.29 4.06
C GLY A 19 5.09 -1.26 3.87
N GLN A 20 4.61 -1.52 2.64
CA GLN A 20 3.16 -1.59 2.39
C GLN A 20 2.49 -2.76 3.13
N LEU A 21 3.19 -3.88 3.37
CA LEU A 21 2.65 -5.02 4.11
C LEU A 21 2.47 -4.71 5.61
N ILE A 22 3.43 -3.99 6.19
CA ILE A 22 3.34 -3.52 7.57
C ILE A 22 2.15 -2.56 7.71
N LEU A 23 2.06 -1.56 6.83
CA LEU A 23 0.93 -0.63 6.79
C LEU A 23 -0.41 -1.38 6.64
N ASN A 24 -0.49 -2.31 5.69
CA ASN A 24 -1.69 -3.14 5.51
C ASN A 24 -2.10 -3.91 6.78
N THR A 25 -1.14 -4.39 7.56
CA THR A 25 -1.40 -5.08 8.82
C THR A 25 -1.82 -4.12 9.94
N LEU A 26 -1.29 -2.88 9.94
CA LEU A 26 -1.66 -1.84 10.90
C LEU A 26 -3.08 -1.33 10.70
N TRP A 27 -3.55 -1.24 9.45
CA TRP A 27 -4.89 -0.74 9.15
C TRP A 27 -6.02 -1.41 9.95
N PRO A 28 -6.20 -2.75 9.90
CA PRO A 28 -7.27 -3.41 10.66
C PRO A 28 -7.04 -3.32 12.17
N ILE A 29 -5.78 -3.22 12.65
CA ILE A 29 -5.48 -3.03 14.07
C ILE A 29 -5.98 -1.67 14.55
N ILE A 30 -5.77 -0.61 13.77
CA ILE A 30 -6.24 0.74 14.13
C ILE A 30 -7.77 0.83 13.98
N PHE A 31 -8.31 0.28 12.90
CA PHE A 31 -9.75 0.34 12.62
C PHE A 31 -10.58 -0.48 13.60
N PHE A 32 -10.25 -1.77 13.78
CA PHE A 32 -11.02 -2.68 14.63
C PHE A 32 -10.49 -2.77 16.06
N GLY A 33 -9.17 -2.77 16.25
CA GLY A 33 -8.53 -2.91 17.55
C GLY A 33 -8.63 -1.63 18.38
N LEU A 34 -8.17 -0.50 17.84
CA LEU A 34 -8.25 0.81 18.49
C LEU A 34 -9.61 1.50 18.31
N ARG A 35 -10.51 0.94 17.48
CA ARG A 35 -11.83 1.49 17.17
C ARG A 35 -11.76 2.97 16.78
N SER A 36 -10.73 3.35 16.03
CA SER A 36 -10.52 4.72 15.57
C SER A 36 -10.62 4.78 14.05
N PRO A 37 -11.83 4.98 13.49
CA PRO A 37 -12.02 5.13 12.05
C PRO A 37 -11.17 6.28 11.50
N GLY A 38 -11.11 7.42 12.21
CA GLY A 38 -10.30 8.57 11.80
C GLY A 38 -8.80 8.27 11.70
N GLY A 39 -8.23 7.56 12.69
CA GLY A 39 -6.84 7.13 12.65
C GLY A 39 -6.56 6.14 11.52
N ALA A 40 -7.49 5.20 11.29
CA ALA A 40 -7.39 4.23 10.21
C ALA A 40 -7.52 4.88 8.83
N LEU A 41 -8.25 5.99 8.70
CA LEU A 41 -8.38 6.78 7.47
C LEU A 41 -7.06 7.48 7.09
N ILE A 42 -6.33 7.99 8.08
CA ILE A 42 -5.01 8.57 7.86
C ILE A 42 -4.02 7.47 7.44
N GLU A 43 -4.02 6.34 8.15
CA GLU A 43 -3.11 5.24 7.88
C GLU A 43 -3.34 4.62 6.49
N ILE A 44 -4.60 4.42 6.07
CA ILE A 44 -4.88 3.85 4.74
C ILE A 44 -4.42 4.74 3.59
N VAL A 45 -4.34 6.06 3.78
CA VAL A 45 -3.77 6.97 2.78
C VAL A 45 -2.26 6.73 2.65
N PHE A 46 -1.55 6.52 3.76
CA PHE A 46 -0.13 6.13 3.72
C PHE A 46 0.06 4.77 3.06
N LEU A 47 -0.80 3.79 3.37
CA LEU A 47 -0.82 2.50 2.68
C LEU A 47 -1.00 2.66 1.17
N TRP A 48 -1.97 3.47 0.74
CA TRP A 48 -2.26 3.71 -0.67
C TRP A 48 -1.06 4.30 -1.41
N LEU A 49 -0.39 5.29 -0.81
CA LEU A 49 0.84 5.87 -1.35
C LEU A 49 1.99 4.85 -1.42
N ALA A 50 2.13 3.99 -0.40
CA ALA A 50 3.14 2.93 -0.38
C ALA A 50 2.90 1.89 -1.48
N ILE A 51 1.63 1.53 -1.75
CA ILE A 51 1.25 0.64 -2.85
C ILE A 51 1.58 1.29 -4.19
N LEU A 52 1.23 2.56 -4.38
CA LEU A 52 1.55 3.29 -5.61
C LEU A 52 3.07 3.36 -5.85
N ALA A 53 3.86 3.65 -4.81
CA ALA A 53 5.32 3.64 -4.87
C ALA A 53 5.85 2.25 -5.25
N THR A 54 5.26 1.18 -4.71
CA THR A 54 5.61 -0.21 -5.05
C THR A 54 5.29 -0.51 -6.51
N ILE A 55 4.12 -0.10 -7.02
CA ILE A 55 3.72 -0.24 -8.43
C ILE A 55 4.74 0.45 -9.35
N ILE A 56 5.13 1.69 -9.06
CA ILE A 56 6.09 2.46 -9.87
C ILE A 56 7.47 1.80 -9.86
N ALA A 57 7.92 1.28 -8.70
CA ALA A 57 9.19 0.59 -8.59
C ALA A 57 9.19 -0.74 -9.38
N PHE A 58 8.13 -1.53 -9.27
CA PHE A 58 8.01 -2.81 -9.97
C PHE A 58 7.74 -2.65 -11.48
N ALA A 59 7.13 -1.54 -11.91
CA ALA A 59 6.94 -1.23 -13.33
C ALA A 59 8.26 -1.17 -14.12
N LYS A 60 9.37 -0.81 -13.47
CA LYS A 60 10.70 -0.78 -14.06
C LYS A 60 11.39 -2.15 -14.09
N ILE A 61 10.90 -3.13 -13.33
CA ILE A 61 11.50 -4.46 -13.17
C ILE A 61 10.73 -5.49 -13.99
N SER A 62 9.40 -5.55 -13.83
CA SER A 62 8.55 -6.58 -14.43
C SER A 62 7.11 -6.08 -14.62
N LYS A 63 6.67 -6.01 -15.88
CA LYS A 63 5.29 -5.67 -16.25
C LYS A 63 4.24 -6.58 -15.61
N PRO A 64 4.38 -7.93 -15.58
CA PRO A 64 3.38 -8.78 -14.94
C PRO A 64 3.25 -8.55 -13.43
N ALA A 65 4.36 -8.25 -12.72
CA ALA A 65 4.31 -7.93 -11.29
C ALA A 65 3.51 -6.65 -11.00
N THR A 66 3.59 -5.67 -11.91
CA THR A 66 2.84 -4.41 -11.83
C THR A 66 1.33 -4.66 -12.00
N TRP A 67 0.96 -5.50 -12.98
CA TRP A 67 -0.43 -5.86 -13.24
C TRP A 67 -1.12 -6.56 -12.07
N LEU A 68 -0.38 -7.33 -11.28
CA LEU A 68 -0.91 -7.98 -10.06
C LEU A 68 -1.24 -6.97 -8.94
N LEU A 69 -0.60 -5.80 -8.93
CA LEU A 69 -0.83 -4.76 -7.92
C LEU A 69 -1.97 -3.79 -8.30
N VAL A 70 -2.37 -3.75 -9.57
CA VAL A 70 -3.51 -2.94 -10.05
C VAL A 70 -4.83 -3.30 -9.36
N PRO A 71 -5.27 -4.58 -9.29
CA PRO A 71 -6.49 -4.92 -8.56
C PRO A 71 -6.39 -4.60 -7.06
N TYR A 72 -5.18 -4.64 -6.50
CA TYR A 72 -4.95 -4.33 -5.10
C TYR A 72 -5.13 -2.84 -4.78
N ILE A 73 -4.56 -1.92 -5.57
CA ILE A 73 -4.76 -0.48 -5.34
C ILE A 73 -6.22 -0.06 -5.53
N LEU A 74 -6.95 -0.72 -6.45
CA LEU A 74 -8.39 -0.52 -6.62
C LEU A 74 -9.16 -0.94 -5.36
N TRP A 75 -8.82 -2.10 -4.78
CA TRP A 75 -9.41 -2.55 -3.53
C TRP A 75 -9.14 -1.59 -2.37
N VAL A 76 -7.89 -1.14 -2.21
CA VAL A 76 -7.55 -0.18 -1.15
C VAL A 76 -8.27 1.16 -1.35
N SER A 77 -8.47 1.60 -2.59
CA SER A 77 -9.27 2.80 -2.89
C SER A 77 -10.72 2.66 -2.44
N PHE A 78 -11.32 1.48 -2.65
CA PHE A 78 -12.65 1.17 -2.12
C PHE A 78 -12.66 1.14 -0.58
N ALA A 79 -11.62 0.59 0.05
CA ALA A 79 -11.49 0.56 1.50
C ALA A 79 -11.35 1.97 2.11
N ILE A 80 -10.68 2.91 1.45
CA ILE A 80 -10.66 4.33 1.85
C ILE A 80 -12.07 4.89 1.87
N TYR A 81 -12.83 4.68 0.79
CA TYR A 81 -14.20 5.16 0.69
C TYR A 81 -15.11 4.55 1.77
N LEU A 82 -14.98 3.25 2.01
CA LEU A 82 -15.73 2.56 3.06
C LEU A 82 -15.41 3.12 4.45
N ASN A 83 -14.12 3.30 4.76
CA ASN A 83 -13.68 3.86 6.05
C ASN A 83 -14.20 5.29 6.25
N TYR A 84 -14.12 6.11 5.20
CA TYR A 84 -14.68 7.47 5.21
C TYR A 84 -16.18 7.50 5.45
N MET A 85 -16.94 6.61 4.81
CA MET A 85 -18.38 6.50 5.06
C MET A 85 -18.68 6.07 6.49
N ILE A 86 -17.89 5.14 7.06
CA ILE A 86 -18.07 4.72 8.46
C ILE A 86 -17.74 5.86 9.43
N LEU A 87 -16.76 6.72 9.11
CA LEU A 87 -16.41 7.88 9.95
C LEU A 87 -17.50 8.96 9.93
N ILE A 88 -18.24 9.12 8.84
CA ILE A 88 -19.30 10.15 8.72
C ILE A 88 -20.64 9.67 9.26
N LEU A 89 -20.95 8.38 9.09
CA LEU A 89 -22.26 7.82 9.41
C LEU A 89 -22.37 7.32 10.87
N ASN A 90 -21.33 7.50 11.69
CA ASN A 90 -21.23 7.04 13.07
C ASN A 90 -20.71 8.16 13.96
#